data_AF-X1MF86-F1
#
_entry.id   AF-X1MF86-F1
#
_cell.length_a   1.000
_cell.length_b   1.000
_cell.length_c   1.000
_cell.angle_alpha   90.00
_cell.angle_beta   90.00
_cell.angle_gamma   90.00
#
_symmetry.space_group_name_H-M   'P 1'
#
loop_
_entity.id
_entity.type
_entity.pdbx_description
1 polymer ?
#
loop_
_entity_poly.entity_id
_entity_poly.type
_entity_poly.pdbx_seq_one_letter_code
_entity_poly.pdbx_strand_id
1 'polypeptide(L)'
;MYQVSEGYLEKKEMPGESVEFPRWCWLKDNKTQPLASEFKIRTIAATVGIEQSLTEEQVELVLKSLTQAENQQVAEDKVEFFYISGGKMFRIDGTGKLTADEHPAADPVVWPLGHQVRPARQSLGINGCTDCHRVQSAFFFNKVEGTGPLKTQKVAKRSSLSFMSMDKPFQKLFGLSFTIRPVFKIILFISALIIGSILVIVFLTALGRLSGIIEKRK
;
A
#
# COMPACT_ATOMS: atom_id res chain seq x y z
N MET A 1 -18.75 -24.19 -41.18
CA MET A 1 -18.93 -23.84 -39.75
C MET A 1 -19.48 -25.03 -38.98
N TYR A 2 -19.23 -25.08 -37.67
CA TYR A 2 -19.94 -25.99 -36.76
C TYR A 2 -20.99 -25.18 -36.00
N GLN A 3 -22.23 -25.64 -35.97
CA GLN A 3 -23.36 -24.99 -35.30
C GLN A 3 -23.94 -25.94 -34.25
N VAL A 4 -24.23 -25.42 -33.06
CA VAL A 4 -25.06 -26.15 -32.09
C VAL A 4 -26.52 -25.86 -32.39
N SER A 5 -27.30 -26.88 -32.75
CA SER A 5 -28.74 -26.81 -33.02
C SER A 5 -29.43 -27.93 -32.26
N GLU A 6 -30.46 -27.61 -31.49
CA GLU A 6 -31.22 -28.59 -30.69
C GLU A 6 -30.36 -29.49 -29.79
N GLY A 7 -29.23 -28.96 -29.30
CA GLY A 7 -28.28 -29.70 -28.46
C GLY A 7 -27.28 -30.58 -29.21
N TYR A 8 -27.35 -30.65 -30.55
CA TYR A 8 -26.42 -31.39 -31.39
C TYR A 8 -25.43 -30.45 -32.11
N LEU A 9 -24.21 -30.94 -32.37
CA LEU A 9 -23.21 -30.23 -33.15
C LEU A 9 -23.31 -30.65 -34.62
N GLU A 10 -23.75 -29.73 -35.47
CA GLU A 10 -23.93 -29.94 -36.91
C GLU A 10 -22.82 -29.24 -37.71
N LYS A 11 -22.35 -29.88 -38.78
CA LYS A 11 -21.47 -29.25 -39.77
C LYS A 11 -22.34 -28.60 -40.85
N LYS A 12 -22.20 -27.28 -41.05
CA LYS A 12 -22.87 -26.52 -42.11
C LYS A 12 -21.89 -25.71 -42.93
N GLU A 13 -22.27 -25.32 -44.14
CA GLU A 13 -21.53 -24.32 -44.90
C GLU A 13 -21.58 -22.97 -44.17
N MET A 14 -20.47 -22.24 -44.18
CA MET A 14 -20.39 -20.95 -43.51
C MET A 14 -20.91 -19.87 -44.48
N PRO A 15 -21.94 -19.10 -44.13
CA PRO A 15 -22.30 -17.92 -44.90
C PRO A 15 -21.23 -16.83 -44.70
N GLY A 16 -20.58 -16.40 -45.79
CA GLY A 16 -19.60 -15.31 -45.79
C GLY A 16 -18.14 -15.75 -45.99
N GLU A 17 -17.21 -14.83 -45.76
CA GLU A 17 -15.77 -15.05 -45.95
C GLU A 17 -15.17 -15.96 -44.87
N SER A 18 -14.17 -16.75 -45.26
CA SER A 18 -13.42 -17.59 -44.34
C SER A 18 -12.64 -16.71 -43.36
N VAL A 19 -12.75 -17.02 -42.06
CA VAL A 19 -11.95 -16.39 -41.02
C VAL A 19 -10.61 -17.10 -40.87
N GLU A 20 -9.54 -16.34 -40.64
CA GLU A 20 -8.17 -16.85 -40.47
C GLU A 20 -8.02 -17.74 -39.22
N PHE A 21 -8.76 -17.42 -38.15
CA PHE A 21 -8.77 -18.17 -36.90
C PHE A 21 -10.20 -18.59 -36.54
N PRO A 22 -10.41 -19.80 -36.01
CA PRO A 22 -11.72 -20.24 -35.53
C PRO A 22 -12.19 -19.32 -34.38
N ARG A 23 -13.44 -18.86 -34.46
CA ARG A 23 -14.05 -17.98 -33.44
C ARG A 23 -15.42 -18.50 -33.04
N TRP A 24 -15.77 -18.31 -31.79
CA TRP A 24 -17.13 -18.54 -31.29
C TRP A 24 -18.00 -17.32 -31.61
N CYS A 25 -19.16 -17.55 -32.21
CA CYS A 25 -20.10 -16.51 -32.59
C CYS A 25 -21.54 -16.99 -32.45
N TRP A 26 -22.46 -16.04 -32.30
CA TRP A 26 -23.89 -16.29 -32.46
C TRP A 26 -24.22 -16.30 -33.96
N LEU A 27 -25.08 -17.21 -34.39
CA LEU A 27 -25.68 -17.17 -35.73
C LEU A 27 -27.11 -16.63 -35.59
N LYS A 28 -27.37 -15.45 -36.13
CA LYS A 28 -28.70 -14.81 -36.14
C LYS A 28 -29.00 -14.26 -37.53
N ASP A 29 -30.16 -14.60 -38.08
CA ASP A 29 -30.58 -14.15 -39.42
C ASP A 29 -29.54 -14.43 -40.53
N ASN A 30 -28.93 -15.62 -40.52
CA ASN A 30 -27.81 -16.04 -41.39
C ASN A 30 -26.57 -15.13 -41.34
N LYS A 31 -26.44 -14.31 -40.29
CA LYS A 31 -25.26 -13.47 -40.03
C LYS A 31 -24.59 -13.89 -38.74
N THR A 32 -23.26 -13.88 -38.74
CA THR A 32 -22.48 -14.12 -37.53
C THR A 32 -22.43 -12.84 -36.69
N GLN A 33 -22.65 -12.99 -35.39
CA GLN A 33 -22.53 -11.92 -34.40
C GLN A 33 -21.52 -12.33 -33.32
N PRO A 34 -20.71 -11.40 -32.79
CA PRO A 34 -19.79 -11.69 -31.70
C PRO A 34 -20.50 -12.31 -30.49
N LEU A 35 -19.89 -13.32 -29.86
CA LEU A 35 -20.48 -13.97 -28.67
C LEU A 35 -20.69 -12.98 -27.52
N ALA A 36 -19.78 -12.03 -27.39
CA ALA A 36 -19.82 -10.91 -26.47
C ALA A 36 -19.38 -9.65 -27.19
N SER A 37 -19.81 -8.48 -26.70
CA SER A 37 -19.32 -7.21 -27.23
C SER A 37 -17.81 -7.08 -27.00
N GLU A 38 -17.13 -6.37 -27.92
CA GLU A 38 -15.70 -6.09 -27.80
C GLU A 38 -15.35 -5.45 -26.45
N PHE A 39 -16.24 -4.59 -25.93
CA PHE A 39 -16.16 -4.03 -24.58
C PHE A 39 -16.05 -5.10 -23.49
N LYS A 40 -16.97 -6.08 -23.48
CA LYS A 40 -16.93 -7.16 -22.49
C LYS A 40 -15.65 -7.98 -22.62
N ILE A 41 -15.22 -8.28 -23.84
CA ILE A 41 -14.01 -9.05 -24.09
C ILE A 41 -12.77 -8.31 -23.56
N ARG A 42 -12.60 -7.02 -23.89
CA ARG A 42 -11.44 -6.23 -23.41
C ARG A 42 -11.45 -6.05 -21.89
N THR A 43 -12.62 -5.86 -21.29
CA THR A 43 -12.76 -5.74 -19.84
C THR A 43 -12.36 -7.03 -19.14
N ILE A 44 -12.87 -8.17 -19.60
CA ILE A 44 -12.52 -9.49 -19.02
C ILE A 44 -11.03 -9.76 -19.22
N ALA A 45 -10.50 -9.54 -20.43
CA ALA A 45 -9.07 -9.71 -20.69
C ALA A 45 -8.20 -8.80 -19.79
N ALA A 46 -8.68 -7.60 -19.45
CA ALA A 46 -7.97 -6.69 -18.56
C ALA A 46 -8.04 -7.08 -17.08
N THR A 47 -9.03 -7.87 -16.65
CA THR A 47 -9.32 -8.16 -15.24
C THR A 47 -9.15 -9.64 -14.86
N VAL A 48 -9.04 -10.53 -15.84
CA VAL A 48 -8.87 -11.96 -15.59
C VAL A 48 -7.56 -12.25 -14.83
N GLY A 49 -7.67 -13.02 -13.76
CA GLY A 49 -6.52 -13.45 -12.95
C GLY A 49 -5.95 -12.40 -11.99
N ILE A 50 -6.59 -11.24 -11.83
CA ILE A 50 -6.23 -10.23 -10.83
C ILE A 50 -7.40 -9.94 -9.89
N GLU A 51 -7.14 -9.29 -8.75
CA GLU A 51 -8.17 -8.97 -7.77
C GLU A 51 -9.14 -7.86 -8.23
N GLN A 52 -8.70 -7.00 -9.16
CA GLN A 52 -9.52 -5.90 -9.66
C GLN A 52 -10.59 -6.38 -10.63
N SER A 53 -11.85 -5.99 -10.39
CA SER A 53 -13.02 -6.38 -11.17
C SER A 53 -13.55 -5.30 -12.12
N LEU A 54 -13.02 -4.07 -12.04
CA LEU A 54 -13.48 -2.91 -12.81
C LEU A 54 -12.31 -2.21 -13.52
N THR A 55 -12.57 -1.63 -14.69
CA THR A 55 -11.65 -0.74 -15.41
C THR A 55 -12.08 0.73 -15.29
N GLU A 56 -11.14 1.67 -15.51
CA GLU A 56 -11.47 3.12 -15.55
C GLU A 56 -12.56 3.42 -16.59
N GLU A 57 -12.54 2.76 -17.74
CA GLU A 57 -13.56 2.91 -18.78
C GLU A 57 -14.96 2.53 -18.28
N GLN A 58 -15.09 1.43 -17.52
CA GLN A 58 -16.38 1.03 -16.95
C GLN A 58 -16.90 2.07 -15.96
N VAL A 59 -16.03 2.57 -15.08
CA VAL A 59 -16.40 3.61 -14.10
C VAL A 59 -16.82 4.89 -14.83
N GLU A 60 -16.07 5.31 -15.85
CA GLU A 60 -16.39 6.49 -16.65
C GLU A 60 -17.76 6.39 -17.32
N LEU A 61 -18.07 5.24 -17.95
CA LEU A 61 -19.37 5.00 -18.59
C LEU A 61 -20.53 5.03 -17.60
N VAL A 62 -20.36 4.42 -16.42
CA VAL A 62 -21.40 4.44 -15.37
C VAL A 62 -21.63 5.86 -14.86
N LEU A 63 -20.57 6.60 -14.53
CA LEU A 63 -20.70 7.97 -14.03
C LEU A 63 -21.32 8.92 -15.07
N LYS A 64 -20.97 8.75 -16.35
CA LYS A 64 -21.63 9.46 -17.45
C LYS A 64 -23.10 9.13 -17.56
N SER A 65 -23.46 7.83 -17.48
CA SER A 65 -24.85 7.38 -17.53
C SER A 65 -25.68 7.92 -16.36
N LEU A 66 -25.12 7.95 -15.15
CA LEU A 66 -25.79 8.51 -13.96
C LEU A 66 -26.02 10.01 -14.11
N THR A 67 -24.98 10.76 -14.51
CA THR A 67 -25.09 12.20 -14.77
C THR A 67 -26.12 12.52 -15.85
N GLN A 68 -26.17 11.73 -16.93
CA GLN A 68 -27.15 11.90 -18.00
C GLN A 68 -28.59 11.62 -17.55
N ALA A 69 -28.79 10.56 -16.75
CA ALA A 69 -30.10 10.21 -16.20
C ALA A 69 -30.62 11.29 -15.23
N GLU A 70 -29.73 11.85 -14.42
CA GLU A 70 -30.07 12.94 -13.48
C GLU A 70 -30.47 14.22 -14.22
N ASN A 71 -29.73 14.61 -15.26
CA ASN A 71 -30.05 15.80 -16.06
C ASN A 71 -31.41 15.70 -16.78
N GLN A 72 -31.99 14.51 -16.90
CA GLN A 72 -33.34 14.31 -17.44
C GLN A 72 -34.42 14.52 -16.37
N GLN A 73 -34.06 14.48 -15.09
CA GLN A 73 -34.94 14.78 -13.98
C GLN A 73 -34.92 16.28 -13.68
N VAL A 74 -36.11 16.85 -13.48
CA VAL A 74 -36.30 18.26 -13.07
C VAL A 74 -36.04 18.36 -11.56
N ALA A 75 -34.85 17.98 -11.12
CA ALA A 75 -34.43 18.17 -9.74
C ALA A 75 -33.90 19.61 -9.57
N GLU A 76 -34.37 20.32 -8.54
CA GLU A 76 -33.89 21.67 -8.20
C GLU A 76 -32.42 21.68 -7.75
N ASP A 77 -31.93 20.54 -7.25
CA ASP A 77 -30.57 20.35 -6.77
C ASP A 77 -29.73 19.52 -7.75
N LYS A 78 -28.56 20.04 -8.12
CA LYS A 78 -27.60 19.33 -8.96
C LYS A 78 -26.92 18.22 -8.14
N VAL A 79 -27.25 16.97 -8.43
CA VAL A 79 -26.58 15.81 -7.82
C VAL A 79 -25.28 15.49 -8.56
N GLU A 80 -24.18 15.36 -7.82
CA GLU A 80 -22.88 14.93 -8.36
C GLU A 80 -22.61 13.47 -7.98
N PHE A 81 -22.19 12.68 -8.98
CA PHE A 81 -21.84 11.28 -8.79
C PHE A 81 -20.33 11.09 -8.77
N PHE A 82 -19.87 10.24 -7.86
CA PHE A 82 -18.47 9.86 -7.74
C PHE A 82 -18.35 8.38 -7.37
N TYR A 83 -17.16 7.84 -7.60
CA TYR A 83 -16.82 6.46 -7.29
C TYR A 83 -15.55 6.41 -6.41
N ILE A 84 -15.59 5.67 -5.31
CA ILE A 84 -14.47 5.57 -4.36
C ILE A 84 -13.75 4.23 -4.54
N SER A 85 -12.44 4.26 -4.77
CA SER A 85 -11.60 3.05 -4.81
C SER A 85 -10.12 3.42 -4.63
N GLY A 86 -9.32 2.52 -4.05
CA GLY A 86 -7.86 2.73 -3.97
C GLY A 86 -7.45 3.95 -3.14
N GLY A 87 -8.30 4.40 -2.21
CA GLY A 87 -8.09 5.62 -1.42
C GLY A 87 -8.23 6.92 -2.22
N LYS A 88 -8.90 6.90 -3.37
CA LYS A 88 -9.17 8.07 -4.22
C LYS A 88 -10.65 8.16 -4.57
N MET A 89 -11.09 9.38 -4.84
CA MET A 89 -12.40 9.67 -5.41
C MET A 89 -12.28 9.89 -6.91
N PHE A 90 -13.07 9.17 -7.69
CA PHE A 90 -13.14 9.27 -9.14
C PHE A 90 -14.42 9.98 -9.55
N ARG A 91 -14.31 10.96 -10.45
CA ARG A 91 -15.45 11.73 -10.96
C ARG A 91 -15.24 12.14 -12.42
N ILE A 92 -16.31 12.58 -13.06
CA ILE A 92 -16.24 13.15 -14.40
C ILE A 92 -15.94 14.64 -14.28
N ASP A 93 -14.91 15.12 -14.97
CA ASP A 93 -14.58 16.54 -15.04
C ASP A 93 -15.46 17.29 -16.06
N GLY A 94 -15.29 18.61 -16.16
CA GLY A 94 -16.02 19.45 -17.12
C GLY A 94 -15.73 19.12 -18.59
N THR A 95 -14.69 18.33 -18.88
CA THR A 95 -14.36 17.84 -20.24
C THR A 95 -14.95 16.46 -20.54
N GLY A 96 -15.65 15.86 -19.58
CA GLY A 96 -16.21 14.53 -19.71
C GLY A 96 -15.20 13.41 -19.49
N LYS A 97 -14.07 13.65 -18.83
CA LYS A 97 -13.03 12.63 -18.55
C LYS A 97 -13.01 12.23 -17.08
N LEU A 98 -12.56 11.00 -16.83
CA LEU A 98 -12.41 10.48 -15.47
C LEU A 98 -11.15 11.06 -14.79
N THR A 99 -11.36 11.85 -13.73
CA THR A 99 -10.30 12.37 -12.86
C THR A 99 -10.30 11.66 -11.51
N ALA A 100 -9.17 11.71 -10.81
CA ALA A 100 -9.01 11.14 -9.47
C ALA A 100 -8.50 12.20 -8.51
N ASP A 101 -9.29 12.48 -7.48
CA ASP A 101 -9.04 13.51 -6.49
C ASP A 101 -8.97 12.91 -5.08
N GLU A 102 -8.39 13.66 -4.13
CA GLU A 102 -8.49 13.31 -2.70
C GLU A 102 -9.86 13.70 -2.16
N HIS A 103 -10.44 12.88 -1.29
CA HIS A 103 -11.70 13.19 -0.63
C HIS A 103 -11.76 12.49 0.74
N PRO A 104 -12.34 13.11 1.80
CA PRO A 104 -12.46 12.47 3.10
C PRO A 104 -13.20 11.13 3.07
N ALA A 105 -14.21 10.97 2.20
CA ALA A 105 -14.89 9.68 2.03
C ALA A 105 -14.01 8.57 1.41
N ALA A 106 -12.88 8.95 0.80
CA ALA A 106 -11.86 8.02 0.31
C ALA A 106 -10.77 7.74 1.34
N ASP A 107 -10.85 8.33 2.54
CA ASP A 107 -9.91 8.01 3.60
C ASP A 107 -10.01 6.52 3.97
N PRO A 108 -8.86 5.90 4.27
CA PRO A 108 -8.81 4.51 4.66
C PRO A 108 -9.64 4.32 5.93
N VAL A 109 -10.39 3.21 5.98
CA VAL A 109 -10.95 2.73 7.24
C VAL A 109 -9.77 2.26 8.09
N VAL A 110 -9.33 3.12 9.00
CA VAL A 110 -8.26 2.82 9.93
C VAL A 110 -8.86 2.26 11.20
N TRP A 111 -8.36 1.11 11.61
CA TRP A 111 -8.35 0.77 13.02
C TRP A 111 -7.03 1.32 13.56
N PRO A 112 -7.03 2.39 14.37
CA PRO A 112 -5.79 3.01 14.88
C PRO A 112 -4.94 2.05 15.74
N LEU A 113 -5.47 0.87 16.07
CA LEU A 113 -4.77 -0.28 16.64
C LEU A 113 -5.01 -1.57 15.82
N GLY A 114 -5.05 -1.46 14.50
CA GLY A 114 -5.33 -2.53 13.55
C GLY A 114 -4.16 -3.49 13.31
N HIS A 115 -3.32 -3.73 14.33
CA HIS A 115 -2.53 -4.96 14.35
C HIS A 115 -2.82 -5.70 15.65
N GLN A 116 -3.13 -6.98 15.55
CA GLN A 116 -3.02 -7.88 16.69
C GLN A 116 -1.55 -8.28 16.89
N VAL A 117 -0.57 -7.38 16.89
CA VAL A 117 0.66 -7.75 17.58
C VAL A 117 0.38 -7.63 19.06
N ARG A 118 0.30 -8.82 19.64
CA ARG A 118 0.67 -9.06 21.02
C ARG A 118 1.90 -8.17 21.38
N PRO A 119 2.05 -7.69 22.64
CA PRO A 119 3.19 -6.88 23.05
C PRO A 119 4.50 -7.42 22.48
N ALA A 120 5.49 -6.60 22.10
CA ALA A 120 6.66 -7.02 21.32
C ALA A 120 7.26 -8.39 21.71
N ARG A 121 7.30 -8.74 23.01
CA ARG A 121 7.76 -10.06 23.52
C ARG A 121 6.93 -11.27 23.11
N GLN A 122 5.75 -11.05 22.54
CA GLN A 122 4.75 -12.03 22.17
C GLN A 122 4.50 -12.01 20.64
N SER A 123 5.13 -11.11 19.90
CA SER A 123 5.13 -11.11 18.44
C SER A 123 5.97 -12.28 17.92
N LEU A 124 5.35 -13.16 17.12
CA LEU A 124 6.07 -14.26 16.47
C LEU A 124 7.06 -13.69 15.44
N GLY A 125 8.28 -14.26 15.39
CA GLY A 125 9.30 -13.88 14.41
C GLY A 125 10.06 -12.58 14.72
N ILE A 126 9.86 -11.96 15.87
CA ILE A 126 10.65 -10.79 16.31
C ILE A 126 12.05 -11.22 16.79
N ASN A 127 13.08 -10.55 16.29
CA ASN A 127 14.47 -10.77 16.64
C ASN A 127 15.04 -9.64 17.53
N GLY A 128 14.33 -8.51 17.64
CA GLY A 128 14.65 -7.46 18.59
C GLY A 128 13.95 -6.14 18.30
N CYS A 129 14.24 -5.11 19.12
CA CYS A 129 13.62 -3.80 18.98
C CYS A 129 13.88 -3.13 17.62
N THR A 130 15.03 -3.43 16.99
CA THR A 130 15.44 -2.83 15.72
C THR A 130 14.61 -3.27 14.53
N ASP A 131 13.89 -4.39 14.64
CA ASP A 131 12.99 -4.87 13.57
C ASP A 131 11.90 -3.83 13.27
N CYS A 132 11.38 -3.21 14.34
CA CYS A 132 10.36 -2.16 14.25
C CYS A 132 10.94 -0.75 14.36
N HIS A 133 12.00 -0.53 15.15
CA HIS A 133 12.45 0.83 15.49
C HIS A 133 13.69 1.32 14.75
N ARG A 134 14.35 0.53 13.89
CA ARG A 134 15.47 1.09 13.10
C ARG A 134 15.00 2.28 12.25
N VAL A 135 15.92 3.20 11.94
CA VAL A 135 15.64 4.45 11.19
C VAL A 135 14.93 4.23 9.84
N GLN A 136 15.06 3.03 9.28
CA GLN A 136 14.45 2.59 8.03
C GLN A 136 13.68 1.26 8.22
N SER A 137 12.94 1.13 9.32
CA SER A 137 12.10 -0.04 9.53
C SER A 137 10.97 -0.07 8.50
N ALA A 138 10.72 -1.25 7.93
CA ALA A 138 9.57 -1.45 7.06
C ALA A 138 8.26 -1.23 7.84
N PHE A 139 8.27 -1.51 9.14
CA PHE A 139 7.13 -1.34 10.03
C PHE A 139 6.55 0.09 10.00
N PHE A 140 7.38 1.12 10.22
CA PHE A 140 6.92 2.51 10.20
C PHE A 140 6.98 3.15 8.81
N PHE A 141 8.02 2.85 8.04
CA PHE A 141 8.36 3.67 6.87
C PHE A 141 8.04 3.02 5.53
N ASN A 142 7.43 1.83 5.50
CA ASN A 142 6.91 1.28 4.26
C ASN A 142 5.78 2.17 3.69
N LYS A 143 5.61 2.11 2.37
CA LYS A 143 4.49 2.73 1.66
C LYS A 143 3.41 1.67 1.47
N VAL A 144 2.20 2.01 1.87
CA VAL A 144 0.99 1.22 1.65
C VAL A 144 0.23 1.87 0.51
N GLU A 145 -0.09 1.08 -0.50
CA GLU A 145 -0.93 1.49 -1.62
C GLU A 145 -2.39 1.15 -1.32
N GLY A 146 -3.30 2.06 -1.65
CA GLY A 146 -4.73 1.83 -1.50
C GLY A 146 -5.18 0.71 -2.43
N THR A 147 -5.91 -0.26 -1.89
CA THR A 147 -6.51 -1.36 -2.65
C THR A 147 -7.96 -1.05 -3.00
N GLY A 148 -8.51 -1.80 -3.96
CA GLY A 148 -9.90 -1.69 -4.35
C GLY A 148 -10.19 -2.42 -5.65
N PRO A 149 -11.47 -2.52 -6.03
CA PRO A 149 -11.90 -3.29 -7.19
C PRO A 149 -11.58 -2.61 -8.53
N LEU A 150 -11.17 -1.34 -8.54
CA LEU A 150 -10.79 -0.61 -9.76
C LEU A 150 -9.33 -0.84 -10.14
N LYS A 151 -9.12 -1.33 -11.36
CA LYS A 151 -7.81 -1.38 -12.03
C LYS A 151 -7.40 0.02 -12.48
N THR A 152 -6.50 0.64 -11.73
CA THR A 152 -5.98 1.98 -12.00
C THR A 152 -4.58 2.16 -11.40
N GLN A 153 -3.79 3.08 -11.95
CA GLN A 153 -2.54 3.54 -11.33
C GLN A 153 -2.77 4.72 -10.37
N LYS A 154 -3.96 5.33 -10.39
CA LYS A 154 -4.34 6.50 -9.60
C LYS A 154 -4.81 6.06 -8.21
N VAL A 155 -3.92 5.46 -7.42
CA VAL A 155 -4.20 5.02 -6.05
C VAL A 155 -3.48 5.90 -5.02
N ALA A 156 -4.05 6.04 -3.83
CA ALA A 156 -3.39 6.71 -2.72
C ALA A 156 -2.19 5.90 -2.25
N LYS A 157 -1.07 6.59 -1.97
CA LYS A 157 0.12 5.98 -1.36
C LYS A 157 0.39 6.68 -0.04
N ARG A 158 0.21 5.96 1.06
CA ARG A 158 0.37 6.49 2.42
C ARG A 158 1.48 5.75 3.15
N SER A 159 2.16 6.40 4.09
CA SER A 159 3.19 5.72 4.90
C SER A 159 2.49 4.90 5.99
N SER A 160 3.02 3.73 6.35
CA SER A 160 2.50 2.98 7.52
C SER A 160 2.39 3.86 8.77
N LEU A 161 3.36 4.77 8.95
CA LEU A 161 3.37 5.74 10.04
C LEU A 161 2.15 6.68 10.07
N SER A 162 1.63 7.11 8.91
CA SER A 162 0.51 8.07 8.89
C SER A 162 -0.79 7.47 9.42
N PHE A 163 -0.94 6.14 9.40
CA PHE A 163 -2.12 5.47 9.95
C PHE A 163 -2.09 5.35 11.48
N MET A 164 -0.92 5.51 12.10
CA MET A 164 -0.73 5.44 13.55
C MET A 164 -0.77 6.83 14.23
N SER A 165 -0.96 7.91 13.45
CA SER A 165 -0.90 9.29 13.94
C SER A 165 0.38 9.59 14.73
N MET A 166 1.51 9.02 14.31
CA MET A 166 2.81 9.14 14.98
C MET A 166 3.76 10.07 14.23
N ASP A 167 4.61 10.77 14.97
CA ASP A 167 5.57 11.70 14.42
C ASP A 167 6.79 11.00 13.80
N LYS A 168 6.99 11.25 12.50
CA LYS A 168 8.15 10.78 11.73
C LYS A 168 9.50 11.19 12.32
N PRO A 169 9.73 12.46 12.72
CA PRO A 169 11.02 12.85 13.29
C PRO A 169 11.30 12.11 14.60
N PHE A 170 10.29 11.95 15.46
CA PHE A 170 10.42 11.21 16.71
C PHE A 170 10.85 9.76 16.47
N GLN A 171 10.15 9.03 15.59
CA GLN A 171 10.49 7.63 15.31
C GLN A 171 11.88 7.47 14.68
N LYS A 172 12.31 8.41 13.85
CA LYS A 172 13.68 8.41 13.30
C LYS A 172 14.72 8.68 14.37
N LEU A 173 14.50 9.66 15.25
CA LEU A 173 15.41 9.99 16.34
C LEU A 173 15.53 8.81 17.32
N PHE A 174 14.41 8.19 17.65
CA PHE A 174 14.39 6.98 18.46
C PHE A 174 15.15 5.84 17.79
N GLY A 175 14.97 5.64 16.49
CA GLY A 175 15.73 4.66 15.72
C GLY A 175 17.23 4.92 15.68
N LEU A 176 17.63 6.19 15.62
CA LEU A 176 19.03 6.60 15.65
C LEU A 176 19.70 6.23 16.98
N SER A 177 18.94 6.25 18.09
CA SER A 177 19.45 5.81 19.40
C SER A 177 19.97 4.37 19.35
N PHE A 178 19.31 3.47 18.61
CA PHE A 178 19.77 2.08 18.45
C PHE A 178 21.03 1.99 17.59
N THR A 179 21.14 2.81 16.55
CA THR A 179 22.33 2.86 15.69
C THR A 179 23.56 3.37 16.42
N ILE A 180 23.41 4.41 17.26
CA ILE A 180 24.53 5.04 17.99
C ILE A 180 24.88 4.29 19.28
N ARG A 181 23.95 3.50 19.83
CA ARG A 181 24.12 2.76 21.09
C ARG A 181 25.44 1.99 21.21
N PRO A 182 25.94 1.26 20.20
CA PRO A 182 27.22 0.56 20.31
C PRO A 182 28.40 1.51 20.51
N VAL A 183 28.44 2.60 19.75
CA VAL A 183 29.50 3.62 19.84
C VAL A 183 29.45 4.30 21.20
N PHE A 184 28.25 4.66 21.67
CA PHE A 184 28.07 5.25 22.99
C PHE A 184 28.56 4.33 24.11
N LYS A 185 28.30 3.02 24.02
CA LYS A 185 28.83 2.03 24.97
C LYS A 185 30.36 1.97 24.97
N ILE A 186 30.98 2.02 23.79
CA ILE A 186 32.45 2.03 23.67
C ILE A 186 33.03 3.27 24.33
N ILE A 187 32.48 4.45 24.03
CA ILE A 187 32.92 5.72 24.63
C ILE A 187 32.77 5.67 26.15
N LEU A 188 31.61 5.24 26.67
CA LEU A 188 31.38 5.09 28.10
C LEU A 188 32.38 4.13 28.76
N PHE A 189 32.72 3.01 28.11
CA PHE A 189 33.68 2.06 28.64
C PHE A 189 35.09 2.66 28.73
N ILE A 190 35.51 3.40 27.70
CA ILE A 190 36.80 4.13 27.71
C ILE A 190 36.81 5.17 28.83
N SER A 191 35.76 5.98 28.96
CA SER A 191 35.65 6.98 30.02
C SER A 191 35.70 6.33 31.41
N ALA A 192 34.98 5.22 31.61
CA ALA A 192 35.00 4.49 32.87
C ALA A 192 36.39 3.92 33.19
N LEU A 193 37.11 3.39 32.20
CA LEU A 193 38.49 2.92 32.38
C LEU A 193 39.45 4.04 32.77
N ILE A 194 39.34 5.22 32.13
CA ILE A 194 40.19 6.38 32.46
C ILE A 194 39.92 6.83 33.89
N ILE A 195 38.65 7.08 34.24
CA ILE A 195 38.27 7.54 35.58
C ILE A 195 38.65 6.50 36.63
N GLY A 196 38.36 5.22 36.38
CA GLY A 196 38.73 4.12 37.26
C GLY A 196 40.25 4.03 37.48
N SER A 197 41.05 4.18 36.43
CA SER A 197 42.52 4.17 36.54
C SER A 197 43.04 5.32 37.38
N ILE A 198 42.49 6.54 37.19
CA ILE A 198 42.85 7.71 38.01
C ILE A 198 42.50 7.46 39.47
N LEU A 199 41.30 6.94 39.75
CA LEU A 199 40.87 6.62 41.12
C LEU A 199 41.77 5.57 41.78
N VAL A 200 42.17 4.54 41.05
CA VAL A 200 43.12 3.51 41.54
C VAL A 200 44.47 4.13 41.85
N ILE A 201 45.03 4.97 40.97
CA ILE A 201 46.31 5.64 41.21
C ILE A 201 46.24 6.55 42.43
N VAL A 202 45.19 7.37 42.56
CA VAL A 202 44.99 8.26 43.71
C VAL A 202 44.85 7.45 45.01
N PHE A 203 44.08 6.36 44.98
CA PHE A 203 43.89 5.48 46.13
C PHE A 203 45.19 4.80 46.56
N LEU A 204 45.95 4.22 45.62
CA LEU A 204 47.25 3.60 45.91
C LEU A 204 48.27 4.62 46.40
N THR A 205 48.27 5.84 45.84
CA THR A 205 49.16 6.93 46.29
C THR A 205 48.82 7.37 47.71
N ALA A 206 47.53 7.50 48.04
CA ALA A 206 47.08 7.83 49.38
C ALA A 206 47.44 6.72 50.39
N LEU A 207 47.21 5.45 50.04
CA LEU A 207 47.59 4.31 50.86
C LEU A 207 49.11 4.25 51.09
N GLY A 208 49.92 4.43 50.04
CA GLY A 208 51.38 4.43 50.15
C GLY A 208 51.90 5.57 51.04
N ARG A 209 51.25 6.74 51.04
CA ARG A 209 51.56 7.83 51.96
C ARG A 209 51.14 7.53 53.40
N LEU A 210 50.01 6.85 53.61
CA LEU A 210 49.52 6.47 54.94
C LEU A 210 50.32 5.33 55.56
N SER A 211 50.76 4.37 54.74
CA SER A 211 51.59 3.24 55.18
C SER A 211 53.07 3.58 55.37
N GLY A 212 53.48 4.80 55.02
CA GLY A 212 54.87 5.27 55.13
C GLY A 212 55.82 4.72 54.06
N ILE A 213 55.30 4.00 53.05
CA ILE A 213 56.09 3.44 51.93
C ILE A 213 56.51 4.55 50.95
N ILE A 214 55.68 5.60 50.81
CA ILE A 214 55.97 6.77 49.97
C ILE A 214 56.33 7.94 50.89
N GLU A 215 57.59 8.37 50.87
CA GLU A 215 58.06 9.52 51.66
C GLU A 215 57.23 10.77 51.38
N LYS A 216 56.87 11.50 52.45
CA LYS A 216 56.34 12.86 52.33
C LYS A 216 57.41 13.73 51.69
N ARG A 217 57.24 14.10 50.41
CA ARG A 217 58.04 15.19 49.82
C ARG A 217 57.94 16.41 50.74
N LYS A 218 59.09 16.87 51.23
CA LYS A 218 59.26 18.16 51.91
C LYS A 218 58.82 19.31 51.00
#